data_AF-A0A523C8C6-F1
#
_entry.id   AF-A0A523C8C6-F1
#
_cell.length_a   1.000
_cell.length_b   1.000
_cell.length_c   1.000
_cell.angle_alpha   90.00
_cell.angle_beta   90.00
_cell.angle_gamma   90.00
#
_symmetry.space_group_name_H-M   'P 1'
#
loop_
_entity.id
_entity.type
_entity.pdbx_description
1 polymer ?
#
loop_
_entity_poly.entity_id
_entity_poly.type
_entity_poly.pdbx_seq_one_letter_code
_entity_poly.pdbx_strand_id
1 'polypeptide(L)'
;MSLRYKPSNDAPGILIELNSRTLRINLETAGGKNRMSRMKTLLGFTLSLSIMAALPGCAPMGSGGSQPKDVIPAGYTYHPTPRPEIVSPEAAKKDLAALLASSKNPGIKYHGQPGLNNEANKEALEAFIRGKSGPIAFWYDPQNELLFMAFSGSSALEDRIEVHPRILFFYADLLDQPIVVIKTTEFPAHGLHVVGESLEGIVRPYKIHFPGLISFVFEDLPEAQRFADDLFVIQQALQKNRDERLALFQAKAAQYRGMKVKPPVSEEQRKYIVQANAANVQKDYAGAIDLYNKVIDVDPVSYPEAYFNLALLSAQTQRFKTAIAYMKQYLQLVPDAKDARSAQDKIYEWEFLLQKKGR
;
A
#
# COMPACT_ATOMS: atom_id res chain seq x y z
N MET A 1 -12.94 47.94 -21.53
CA MET A 1 -13.29 48.19 -20.11
C MET A 1 -12.09 47.76 -19.29
N SER A 2 -11.38 48.68 -18.65
CA SER A 2 -10.13 48.39 -17.91
C SER A 2 -10.44 48.25 -16.41
N LEU A 3 -10.16 47.08 -15.84
CA LEU A 3 -10.26 46.81 -14.41
C LEU A 3 -8.86 46.87 -13.81
N ARG A 4 -8.60 47.85 -12.92
CA ARG A 4 -7.38 47.88 -12.10
C ARG A 4 -7.70 47.31 -10.74
N TYR A 5 -7.02 46.23 -10.35
CA TYR A 5 -7.05 45.71 -8.99
C TYR A 5 -5.73 46.07 -8.29
N LYS A 6 -5.80 46.63 -7.08
CA LYS A 6 -4.64 47.00 -6.28
C LYS A 6 -4.82 46.45 -4.85
N PRO A 7 -4.14 45.37 -4.44
CA PRO A 7 -4.14 44.94 -3.06
C PRO A 7 -3.14 45.78 -2.24
N SER A 8 -3.47 46.05 -0.98
CA SER A 8 -2.64 46.78 -0.03
C SER A 8 -1.54 45.89 0.57
N ASN A 9 -0.35 46.49 0.71
CA ASN A 9 0.87 46.05 1.38
C ASN A 9 1.71 44.92 0.72
N ASP A 10 2.88 45.35 0.23
CA ASP A 10 4.13 44.63 -0.04
C ASP A 10 4.10 43.32 -0.85
N ALA A 11 3.53 43.36 -2.06
CA ALA A 11 3.81 42.38 -3.12
C ALA A 11 3.87 43.05 -4.51
N PRO A 12 4.66 42.52 -5.47
CA PRO A 12 4.78 43.09 -6.81
C PRO A 12 3.43 43.06 -7.57
N GLY A 13 3.04 44.19 -8.16
CA GLY A 13 1.75 44.35 -8.83
C GLY A 13 1.72 43.68 -10.21
N ILE A 14 0.63 42.97 -10.51
CA ILE A 14 0.36 42.40 -11.83
C ILE A 14 -0.64 43.31 -12.56
N LEU A 15 -0.28 43.78 -13.76
CA LEU A 15 -1.19 44.52 -14.63
C LEU A 15 -1.73 43.57 -15.71
N ILE A 16 -3.06 43.43 -15.79
CA ILE A 16 -3.74 42.62 -16.79
C ILE A 16 -4.57 43.55 -17.69
N GLU A 17 -4.24 43.60 -18.98
CA GLU A 17 -5.06 44.27 -19.98
C GLU A 17 -5.71 43.24 -20.91
N LEU A 18 -7.02 43.37 -21.08
CA LEU A 18 -7.84 42.50 -21.92
C LEU A 18 -8.35 43.27 -23.15
N ASN A 19 -8.03 42.74 -24.34
CA ASN A 19 -8.69 43.10 -25.60
C ASN A 19 -9.22 41.81 -26.26
N SER A 20 -10.26 41.94 -27.07
CA SER A 20 -11.10 40.88 -27.66
C SER A 20 -10.39 39.79 -28.47
N ARG A 21 -9.05 39.83 -28.61
CA ARG A 21 -8.28 38.82 -29.35
C ARG A 21 -6.92 38.43 -28.74
N THR A 22 -6.47 38.97 -27.60
CA THR A 22 -5.20 38.55 -26.97
C THR A 22 -5.13 38.87 -25.48
N LEU A 23 -4.48 38.00 -24.70
CA LEU A 23 -4.09 38.22 -23.30
C LEU A 23 -2.59 38.55 -23.23
N ARG A 24 -2.22 39.67 -22.59
CA ARG A 24 -0.82 40.01 -22.29
C ARG A 24 -0.64 40.20 -20.79
N ILE A 25 0.40 39.57 -20.23
CA ILE A 25 0.76 39.66 -18.80
C ILE A 25 2.18 40.22 -18.73
N ASN A 26 2.34 41.39 -18.10
CA ASN A 26 3.65 41.98 -17.82
C ASN A 26 3.91 41.95 -16.31
N LEU A 27 5.10 41.48 -15.93
CA LEU A 27 5.59 41.47 -14.56
C LEU A 27 6.64 42.58 -14.42
N GLU A 28 6.34 43.61 -13.62
CA GLU A 28 7.33 44.63 -13.25
C GLU A 28 7.89 44.33 -11.85
N THR A 29 9.22 44.22 -11.75
CA THR A 29 9.93 44.08 -10.48
C THR A 29 10.39 45.44 -9.96
N ALA A 30 10.04 45.79 -8.72
CA ALA A 30 10.44 47.03 -8.06
C ALA A 30 11.89 46.96 -7.52
N GLY A 31 12.77 47.76 -8.12
CA GLY A 31 13.90 48.53 -7.54
C GLY A 31 14.96 47.88 -6.61
N GLY A 32 16.25 48.09 -6.93
CA GLY A 32 17.33 48.11 -5.91
C GLY A 32 18.73 47.73 -6.40
N LYS A 33 19.73 48.59 -6.16
CA LYS A 33 21.13 48.51 -6.63
C LYS A 33 21.97 47.41 -5.94
N ASN A 34 23.03 47.01 -6.67
CA ASN A 34 24.33 46.43 -6.23
C ASN A 34 24.45 44.92 -5.94
N ARG A 35 24.98 44.17 -6.94
CA ARG A 35 26.37 43.64 -6.89
C ARG A 35 26.80 43.10 -8.26
N MET A 36 27.88 43.68 -8.79
CA MET A 36 28.61 43.23 -9.96
C MET A 36 29.20 41.82 -9.78
N SER A 37 29.22 41.02 -10.86
CA SER A 37 30.48 40.49 -11.43
C SER A 37 30.22 39.45 -12.56
N ARG A 38 30.60 39.83 -13.80
CA ARG A 38 31.18 39.01 -14.91
C ARG A 38 30.29 37.89 -15.49
N MET A 39 30.15 37.65 -16.80
CA MET A 39 30.97 37.83 -18.01
C MET A 39 29.98 37.61 -19.21
N LYS A 40 29.95 38.47 -20.26
CA LYS A 40 30.50 38.20 -21.63
C LYS A 40 29.99 36.88 -22.28
N THR A 41 29.43 36.76 -23.49
CA THR A 41 29.41 37.52 -24.76
C THR A 41 28.43 36.83 -25.74
N LEU A 42 28.00 37.54 -26.79
CA LEU A 42 27.33 37.14 -28.06
C LEU A 42 27.28 35.63 -28.43
N LEU A 43 26.16 35.20 -29.02
CA LEU A 43 26.09 34.88 -30.46
C LEU A 43 24.62 34.72 -30.90
N GLY A 44 24.23 35.49 -31.92
CA GLY A 44 23.00 35.25 -32.66
C GLY A 44 23.17 34.14 -33.68
N PHE A 45 22.12 33.34 -33.88
CA PHE A 45 21.92 32.60 -35.12
C PHE A 45 20.44 32.59 -35.46
N THR A 46 20.12 33.33 -36.52
CA THR A 46 18.95 33.17 -37.36
C THR A 46 19.04 31.84 -38.10
N LEU A 47 18.01 31.00 -38.02
CA LEU A 47 17.77 29.99 -39.03
C LEU A 47 16.31 30.01 -39.44
N SER A 48 16.07 30.66 -40.57
CA SER A 48 14.90 30.53 -41.42
C SER A 48 14.90 29.16 -42.09
N LEU A 49 13.83 28.38 -41.93
CA LEU A 49 13.49 27.32 -42.86
C LEU A 49 12.00 27.37 -43.17
N SER A 50 11.70 27.89 -44.35
CA SER A 50 10.40 27.87 -45.00
C SER A 50 10.24 26.54 -45.74
N ILE A 51 9.23 25.72 -45.41
CA ILE A 51 8.73 24.69 -46.32
C ILE A 51 7.19 24.68 -46.30
N MET A 52 6.65 25.33 -47.34
CA MET A 52 5.52 24.98 -48.18
C MET A 52 4.27 24.33 -47.55
N ALA A 53 3.19 25.11 -47.60
CA ALA A 53 1.82 24.65 -47.52
C ALA A 53 1.48 23.68 -48.68
N ALA A 54 0.74 22.62 -48.36
CA ALA A 54 -0.14 21.93 -49.29
C ALA A 54 -1.43 21.55 -48.54
N LEU A 55 -2.52 22.26 -48.85
CA LEU A 55 -3.91 21.80 -48.73
C LEU A 55 -4.41 21.65 -50.19
N PRO A 56 -5.33 20.72 -50.53
CA PRO A 56 -6.56 20.51 -49.77
C PRO A 56 -7.08 19.06 -49.69
N GLY A 57 -7.86 18.80 -48.64
CA GLY A 57 -8.79 17.67 -48.59
C GLY A 57 -9.91 18.02 -47.61
N CYS A 58 -11.05 18.47 -48.13
CA CYS A 58 -12.25 18.73 -47.35
C CYS A 58 -12.71 17.45 -46.63
N ALA A 59 -12.83 17.50 -45.32
CA ALA A 59 -13.61 16.56 -44.52
C ALA A 59 -14.50 17.36 -43.55
N PRO A 60 -15.75 16.93 -43.30
CA PRO A 60 -16.77 17.77 -42.70
C PRO A 60 -16.46 18.07 -41.23
N MET A 61 -16.82 19.28 -40.80
CA MET A 61 -16.79 19.70 -39.39
C MET A 61 -17.69 18.79 -38.56
N GLY A 62 -17.09 17.86 -37.82
CA GLY A 62 -17.73 17.17 -36.70
C GLY A 62 -17.44 17.94 -35.42
N SER A 63 -18.48 18.56 -34.85
CA SER A 63 -18.48 19.04 -33.48
C SER A 63 -18.26 17.86 -32.52
N GLY A 64 -17.17 17.89 -31.74
CA GLY A 64 -16.93 16.89 -30.71
C GLY A 64 -15.79 17.33 -29.81
N GLY A 65 -16.08 17.54 -28.53
CA GLY A 65 -15.11 17.96 -27.53
C GLY A 65 -13.89 17.02 -27.52
N SER A 66 -12.71 17.61 -27.59
CA SER A 66 -11.45 16.90 -27.42
C SER A 66 -11.28 16.53 -25.95
N GLN A 67 -11.79 15.36 -25.57
CA GLN A 67 -11.25 14.58 -24.46
C GLN A 67 -9.74 14.39 -24.70
N PRO A 68 -8.85 14.61 -23.71
CA PRO A 68 -7.47 14.19 -23.83
C PRO A 68 -7.46 12.66 -24.00
N LYS A 69 -6.97 12.18 -25.14
CA LYS A 69 -6.81 10.74 -25.39
C LYS A 69 -5.80 10.18 -24.41
N ASP A 70 -6.28 9.39 -23.46
CA ASP A 70 -5.49 8.55 -22.59
C ASP A 70 -4.63 7.59 -23.44
N VAL A 71 -3.32 7.81 -23.51
CA VAL A 71 -2.38 7.06 -24.40
C VAL A 71 -2.00 5.68 -23.83
N ILE A 72 -2.43 5.36 -22.61
CA ILE A 72 -2.02 4.16 -21.88
C ILE A 72 -2.93 2.98 -22.22
N PRO A 73 -2.40 1.84 -22.72
CA PRO A 73 -3.21 0.69 -23.12
C PRO A 73 -3.75 -0.08 -21.90
N ALA A 74 -4.87 -0.78 -22.10
CA ALA A 74 -5.38 -1.76 -21.15
C ALA A 74 -4.34 -2.85 -20.87
N GLY A 75 -4.26 -3.32 -19.63
CA GLY A 75 -3.24 -4.28 -19.20
C GLY A 75 -1.86 -3.66 -18.98
N TYR A 76 -1.70 -2.34 -19.15
CA TYR A 76 -0.49 -1.65 -18.69
C TYR A 76 -0.25 -1.94 -17.22
N THR A 77 0.97 -2.35 -16.90
CA THR A 77 1.42 -2.61 -15.54
C THR A 77 2.52 -1.63 -15.16
N TYR A 78 2.42 -1.07 -13.95
CA TYR A 78 3.49 -0.32 -13.32
C TYR A 78 3.91 -1.02 -12.02
N HIS A 79 5.21 -1.21 -11.86
CA HIS A 79 5.82 -1.69 -10.64
C HIS A 79 6.41 -0.50 -9.88
N PRO A 80 6.16 -0.38 -8.57
CA PRO A 80 6.57 0.77 -7.81
C PRO A 80 8.09 0.90 -7.74
N THR A 81 8.53 2.15 -7.66
CA THR A 81 9.94 2.52 -7.59
C THR A 81 10.20 3.38 -6.35
N PRO A 82 11.38 3.30 -5.72
CA PRO A 82 11.71 4.18 -4.60
C PRO A 82 11.69 5.64 -5.06
N ARG A 83 10.97 6.49 -4.33
CA ARG A 83 10.93 7.92 -4.60
C ARG A 83 12.09 8.62 -3.89
N PRO A 84 12.97 9.36 -4.60
CA PRO A 84 14.17 9.97 -4.00
C PRO A 84 13.87 10.91 -2.83
N GLU A 85 12.70 11.55 -2.83
CA GLU A 85 12.23 12.47 -1.79
C GLU A 85 11.60 11.76 -0.58
N ILE A 86 11.20 10.48 -0.72
CA ILE A 86 10.59 9.66 0.33
C ILE A 86 11.54 8.53 0.72
N VAL A 87 12.48 8.85 1.60
CA VAL A 87 13.56 7.92 2.01
C VAL A 87 13.24 7.15 3.30
N SER A 88 12.08 7.38 3.92
CA SER A 88 11.69 6.71 5.17
C SER A 88 10.24 6.24 5.14
N PRO A 89 9.89 5.17 5.87
CA PRO A 89 8.52 4.70 5.96
C PRO A 89 7.60 5.73 6.64
N GLU A 90 8.10 6.56 7.55
CA GLU A 90 7.34 7.65 8.19
C GLU A 90 6.99 8.74 7.17
N ALA A 91 7.95 9.11 6.31
CA ALA A 91 7.71 10.04 5.21
C ALA A 91 6.67 9.48 4.22
N ALA A 92 6.76 8.19 3.90
CA ALA A 92 5.80 7.52 3.02
C ALA A 92 4.40 7.48 3.63
N LYS A 93 4.27 7.10 4.91
CA LYS A 93 2.97 7.11 5.63
C LYS A 93 2.36 8.51 5.69
N LYS A 94 3.19 9.55 5.85
CA LYS A 94 2.73 10.94 5.86
C LYS A 94 2.23 11.38 4.47
N ASP A 95 2.95 11.02 3.41
CA ASP A 95 2.54 11.34 2.04
C ASP A 95 1.25 10.60 1.65
N LEU A 96 1.16 9.33 2.01
CA LEU A 96 -0.03 8.50 1.91
C LEU A 96 -1.23 9.12 2.65
N ALA A 97 -1.03 9.62 3.88
CA ALA A 97 -2.07 10.32 4.64
C ALA A 97 -2.59 11.55 3.88
N ALA A 98 -1.69 12.33 3.27
CA ALA A 98 -2.06 13.50 2.47
C ALA A 98 -2.86 13.11 1.21
N LEU A 99 -2.48 12.03 0.53
CA LEU A 99 -3.22 11.51 -0.63
C LEU A 99 -4.62 11.02 -0.24
N LEU A 100 -4.74 10.27 0.85
CA LEU A 100 -6.01 9.74 1.35
C LEU A 100 -6.99 10.83 1.82
N ALA A 101 -6.47 11.95 2.32
CA ALA A 101 -7.26 13.11 2.75
C ALA A 101 -7.67 14.03 1.58
N SER A 102 -7.09 13.83 0.39
CA SER A 102 -7.38 14.65 -0.79
C SER A 102 -8.69 14.25 -1.48
N SER A 103 -9.16 15.08 -2.42
CA SER A 103 -10.28 14.73 -3.31
C SER A 103 -9.96 13.57 -4.26
N LYS A 104 -8.68 13.18 -4.37
CA LYS A 104 -8.19 12.09 -5.23
C LYS A 104 -7.99 10.78 -4.46
N ASN A 105 -8.72 10.59 -3.37
CA ASN A 105 -8.62 9.38 -2.57
C ASN A 105 -9.02 8.13 -3.37
N PRO A 106 -8.48 6.94 -3.05
CA PRO A 106 -8.79 5.72 -3.78
C PRO A 106 -10.21 5.22 -3.52
N GLY A 107 -10.75 4.53 -4.53
CA GLY A 107 -11.96 3.74 -4.42
C GLY A 107 -11.58 2.37 -3.90
N ILE A 108 -12.50 1.72 -3.20
CA ILE A 108 -12.19 0.55 -2.39
C ILE A 108 -13.11 -0.61 -2.75
N LYS A 109 -12.53 -1.75 -3.11
CA LYS A 109 -13.25 -3.04 -3.18
C LYS A 109 -12.72 -3.93 -2.07
N TYR A 110 -13.57 -4.27 -1.11
CA TYR A 110 -13.18 -5.11 0.03
C TYR A 110 -13.38 -6.59 -0.30
N HIS A 111 -12.36 -7.43 -0.09
CA HIS A 111 -12.44 -8.86 -0.42
C HIS A 111 -12.49 -9.78 0.81
N GLY A 112 -12.39 -9.21 2.02
CA GLY A 112 -12.33 -9.99 3.26
C GLY A 112 -13.65 -10.64 3.69
N GLN A 113 -14.76 -10.34 3.02
CA GLN A 113 -16.05 -11.01 3.23
C GLN A 113 -16.64 -11.47 1.87
N PRO A 114 -16.55 -12.78 1.55
CA PRO A 114 -17.14 -13.33 0.32
C PRO A 114 -18.64 -13.03 0.21
N GLY A 115 -19.09 -12.74 -1.02
CA GLY A 115 -20.50 -12.43 -1.31
C GLY A 115 -20.94 -11.01 -1.02
N LEU A 116 -20.15 -10.20 -0.31
CA LEU A 116 -20.52 -8.82 0.03
C LEU A 116 -20.55 -7.88 -1.19
N ASN A 117 -19.81 -8.21 -2.25
CA ASN A 117 -19.57 -7.35 -3.42
C ASN A 117 -20.61 -7.53 -4.55
N ASN A 118 -21.82 -7.99 -4.27
CA ASN A 118 -22.89 -8.13 -5.28
C ASN A 118 -24.08 -7.22 -4.90
N GLU A 119 -24.71 -6.56 -5.88
CA GLU A 119 -25.85 -5.67 -5.63
C GLU A 119 -27.04 -6.39 -4.98
N ALA A 120 -27.21 -7.69 -5.23
CA ALA A 120 -28.22 -8.51 -4.54
C ALA A 120 -28.02 -8.53 -3.01
N ASN A 121 -26.80 -8.26 -2.54
CA ASN A 121 -26.43 -8.20 -1.12
C ASN A 121 -26.22 -6.76 -0.62
N LYS A 122 -26.78 -5.75 -1.32
CA LYS A 122 -26.63 -4.33 -0.98
C LYS A 122 -27.02 -4.02 0.47
N GLU A 123 -28.11 -4.58 0.99
CA GLU A 123 -28.51 -4.34 2.39
C GLU A 123 -27.47 -4.84 3.41
N ALA A 124 -26.86 -5.99 3.13
CA ALA A 124 -25.79 -6.54 3.97
C ALA A 124 -24.53 -5.67 3.89
N LEU A 125 -24.20 -5.16 2.69
CA LEU A 125 -23.10 -4.21 2.49
C LEU A 125 -23.35 -2.88 3.22
N GLU A 126 -24.55 -2.32 3.12
CA GLU A 126 -24.96 -1.11 3.83
C GLU A 126 -24.95 -1.29 5.34
N ALA A 127 -25.40 -2.45 5.85
CA ALA A 127 -25.28 -2.80 7.25
C ALA A 127 -23.82 -2.92 7.69
N PHE A 128 -22.97 -3.53 6.86
CA PHE A 128 -21.54 -3.69 7.13
C PHE A 128 -20.81 -2.35 7.25
N ILE A 129 -21.13 -1.37 6.41
CA ILE A 129 -20.50 -0.03 6.43
C ILE A 129 -21.25 0.98 7.30
N ARG A 130 -22.31 0.53 8.00
CA ARG A 130 -23.09 1.39 8.90
C ARG A 130 -22.23 1.91 10.04
N GLY A 131 -22.36 3.21 10.30
CA GLY A 131 -21.68 3.90 11.41
C GLY A 131 -20.61 4.90 10.97
N LYS A 132 -20.26 4.94 9.68
CA LYS A 132 -19.37 5.97 9.13
C LYS A 132 -20.16 7.23 8.77
N SER A 133 -19.63 8.38 9.18
CA SER A 133 -20.16 9.70 8.81
C SER A 133 -19.68 10.10 7.41
N GLY A 134 -20.57 10.70 6.63
CA GLY A 134 -20.28 11.24 5.29
C GLY A 134 -20.89 10.42 4.16
N PRO A 135 -20.87 10.96 2.91
CA PRO A 135 -21.44 10.29 1.77
C PRO A 135 -20.63 9.04 1.41
N ILE A 136 -21.34 7.94 1.15
CA ILE A 136 -20.79 6.72 0.58
C ILE A 136 -21.48 6.50 -0.77
N ALA A 137 -20.67 6.16 -1.77
CA ALA A 137 -21.13 5.84 -3.10
C ALA A 137 -20.57 4.48 -3.54
N PHE A 138 -21.37 3.77 -4.34
CA PHE A 138 -21.08 2.45 -4.86
C PHE A 138 -21.14 2.48 -6.38
N TRP A 139 -20.26 1.75 -7.03
CA TRP A 139 -20.27 1.61 -8.49
C TRP A 139 -20.25 0.13 -8.85
N TYR A 140 -21.16 -0.26 -9.73
CA TYR A 140 -21.36 -1.65 -10.15
C TYR A 140 -21.08 -1.80 -11.64
N ASP A 141 -20.65 -3.00 -12.04
CA ASP A 141 -20.54 -3.39 -13.43
C ASP A 141 -21.92 -3.84 -14.00
N PRO A 142 -22.03 -4.14 -15.31
CA PRO A 142 -23.30 -4.61 -15.89
C PRO A 142 -23.79 -5.96 -15.35
N GLN A 143 -22.96 -6.69 -14.59
CA GLN A 143 -23.30 -7.95 -13.93
C GLN A 143 -23.71 -7.74 -12.47
N ASN A 144 -23.85 -6.48 -12.03
CA ASN A 144 -24.17 -6.07 -10.67
C ASN A 144 -23.11 -6.48 -9.63
N GLU A 145 -21.86 -6.67 -10.06
CA GLU A 145 -20.72 -6.82 -9.17
C GLU A 145 -20.15 -5.44 -8.82
N LEU A 146 -19.90 -5.22 -7.53
CA LEU A 146 -19.35 -3.99 -7.00
C LEU A 146 -17.91 -3.82 -7.52
N LEU A 147 -17.67 -2.78 -8.30
CA LEU A 147 -16.33 -2.41 -8.77
C LEU A 147 -15.56 -1.72 -7.66
N PHE A 148 -16.16 -0.72 -7.01
CA PHE A 148 -15.57 -0.02 -5.86
C PHE A 148 -16.60 0.79 -5.08
N MET A 149 -16.21 1.14 -3.86
CA MET A 149 -16.87 2.10 -2.98
C MET A 149 -16.00 3.35 -2.83
N ALA A 150 -16.60 4.52 -2.71
CA ALA A 150 -15.91 5.74 -2.31
C ALA A 150 -16.34 6.11 -0.90
N PHE A 151 -15.35 6.30 -0.02
CA PHE A 151 -15.54 6.76 1.35
C PHE A 151 -14.92 8.13 1.51
N SER A 152 -15.58 9.04 2.24
CA SER A 152 -14.91 10.22 2.78
C SER A 152 -14.07 9.85 4.01
N GLY A 153 -12.90 10.46 4.19
CA GLY A 153 -12.11 10.33 5.43
C GLY A 153 -11.51 8.95 5.66
N SER A 154 -10.78 8.42 4.68
CA SER A 154 -9.82 7.33 4.92
C SER A 154 -8.56 7.93 5.59
N SER A 155 -7.95 7.22 6.52
CA SER A 155 -6.77 7.71 7.26
C SER A 155 -5.63 6.70 7.24
N ALA A 156 -4.41 7.18 7.00
CA ALA A 156 -3.20 6.41 7.28
C ALA A 156 -2.83 6.59 8.76
N LEU A 157 -2.84 5.50 9.51
CA LEU A 157 -2.36 5.39 10.87
C LEU A 157 -0.95 4.80 10.88
N GLU A 158 -0.38 4.62 12.08
CA GLU A 158 1.00 4.14 12.23
C GLU A 158 1.20 2.71 11.68
N ASP A 159 0.20 1.85 11.82
CA ASP A 159 0.30 0.43 11.47
C ASP A 159 -0.66 -0.01 10.34
N ARG A 160 -1.55 0.88 9.86
CA ARG A 160 -2.60 0.54 8.90
C ARG A 160 -3.13 1.74 8.12
N ILE A 161 -3.77 1.46 7.00
CA ILE A 161 -4.78 2.34 6.40
C ILE A 161 -6.16 1.94 6.95
N GLU A 162 -6.84 2.89 7.58
CA GLU A 162 -8.23 2.75 7.97
C GLU A 162 -9.12 3.42 6.94
N VAL A 163 -9.78 2.61 6.11
CA VAL A 163 -10.81 3.09 5.18
C VAL A 163 -12.15 3.22 5.89
N HIS A 164 -12.46 2.31 6.79
CA HIS A 164 -13.67 2.24 7.59
C HIS A 164 -13.32 1.47 8.88
N PRO A 165 -14.01 1.68 10.02
CA PRO A 165 -13.74 0.90 11.25
C PRO A 165 -13.79 -0.63 11.09
N ARG A 166 -14.44 -1.11 10.02
CA ARG A 166 -14.50 -2.54 9.62
C ARG A 166 -13.71 -2.90 8.36
N ILE A 167 -13.09 -1.92 7.69
CA ILE A 167 -12.23 -2.12 6.50
C ILE A 167 -10.86 -1.55 6.82
N LEU A 168 -9.99 -2.44 7.31
CA LEU A 168 -8.63 -2.13 7.73
C LEU A 168 -7.65 -2.81 6.78
N PHE A 169 -6.59 -2.09 6.40
CA PHE A 169 -5.48 -2.65 5.63
C PHE A 169 -4.19 -2.43 6.41
N PHE A 170 -3.67 -3.48 7.06
CA PHE A 170 -2.48 -3.37 7.89
C PHE A 170 -1.23 -3.37 7.02
N TYR A 171 -0.24 -2.52 7.34
CA TYR A 171 1.01 -2.49 6.58
C TYR A 171 1.76 -3.83 6.67
N ALA A 172 1.59 -4.57 7.77
CA ALA A 172 2.15 -5.91 7.91
C ALA A 172 1.68 -6.88 6.80
N ASP A 173 0.47 -6.67 6.25
CA ASP A 173 -0.08 -7.48 5.16
C ASP A 173 0.63 -7.21 3.82
N LEU A 174 1.42 -6.14 3.71
CA LEU A 174 2.27 -5.89 2.54
C LEU A 174 3.37 -6.94 2.41
N LEU A 175 3.78 -7.59 3.51
CA LEU A 175 4.79 -8.62 3.45
C LEU A 175 4.28 -9.78 2.58
N ASP A 176 5.08 -10.11 1.56
CA ASP A 176 4.81 -11.17 0.58
C ASP A 176 3.66 -10.88 -0.42
N GLN A 177 3.17 -9.65 -0.51
CA GLN A 177 2.18 -9.24 -1.51
C GLN A 177 2.82 -8.45 -2.66
N PRO A 178 2.45 -8.70 -3.93
CA PRO A 178 2.88 -7.88 -5.03
C PRO A 178 2.17 -6.52 -4.98
N ILE A 179 2.93 -5.44 -5.11
CA ILE A 179 2.38 -4.10 -5.33
C ILE A 179 2.53 -3.81 -6.82
N VAL A 180 1.41 -3.81 -7.54
CA VAL A 180 1.38 -3.55 -8.98
C VAL A 180 0.18 -2.69 -9.30
N VAL A 181 0.40 -1.61 -10.02
CA VAL A 181 -0.68 -0.82 -10.62
C VAL A 181 -1.01 -1.43 -11.97
N ILE A 182 -2.28 -1.74 -12.21
CA ILE A 182 -2.74 -2.31 -13.48
C ILE A 182 -3.83 -1.40 -14.06
N LYS A 183 -3.72 -1.03 -15.33
CA LYS A 183 -4.82 -0.38 -16.06
C LYS A 183 -5.84 -1.44 -16.49
N THR A 184 -7.04 -1.35 -15.94
CA THR A 184 -8.17 -2.23 -16.23
C THR A 184 -9.09 -1.65 -17.29
N THR A 185 -9.98 -2.49 -17.81
CA THR A 185 -11.13 -2.12 -18.64
C THR A 185 -12.44 -2.24 -17.85
N GLU A 186 -12.37 -2.17 -16.52
CA GLU A 186 -13.53 -2.21 -15.63
C GLU A 186 -14.22 -0.84 -15.68
N PHE A 187 -15.39 -0.77 -16.33
CA PHE A 187 -16.20 0.45 -16.43
C PHE A 187 -17.51 0.24 -15.65
N PRO A 188 -17.89 1.20 -14.79
CA PRO A 188 -19.17 1.11 -14.11
C PRO A 188 -20.32 1.26 -15.09
N ALA A 189 -21.34 0.42 -14.94
CA ALA A 189 -22.61 0.56 -15.62
C ALA A 189 -23.48 1.62 -14.94
N HIS A 190 -23.49 1.61 -13.61
CA HIS A 190 -24.26 2.54 -12.77
C HIS A 190 -23.58 2.77 -11.43
N GLY A 191 -23.86 3.93 -10.83
CA GLY A 191 -23.45 4.26 -9.47
C GLY A 191 -24.66 4.59 -8.59
N LEU A 192 -24.58 4.25 -7.30
CA LEU A 192 -25.62 4.49 -6.31
C LEU A 192 -25.05 5.31 -5.15
N HIS A 193 -25.78 6.34 -4.71
CA HIS A 193 -25.59 6.96 -3.40
C HIS A 193 -26.40 6.24 -2.31
N VAL A 194 -25.89 6.21 -1.08
CA VAL A 194 -26.68 5.83 0.12
C VAL A 194 -27.93 6.72 0.30
N VAL A 195 -27.98 7.88 -0.37
CA VAL A 195 -29.12 8.82 -0.37
C VAL A 195 -29.72 9.02 -1.78
N GLY A 196 -29.86 7.96 -2.57
CA GLY A 196 -30.95 7.84 -3.56
C GLY A 196 -30.79 8.45 -4.96
N GLU A 197 -29.64 9.01 -5.34
CA GLU A 197 -29.41 9.47 -6.72
C GLU A 197 -28.41 8.58 -7.47
N SER A 198 -28.63 8.44 -8.79
CA SER A 198 -27.76 7.72 -9.73
C SER A 198 -26.52 8.58 -10.05
N LEU A 199 -25.34 8.01 -9.85
CA LEU A 199 -24.07 8.62 -10.26
C LEU A 199 -23.64 8.03 -11.60
N GLU A 200 -23.71 8.81 -12.67
CA GLU A 200 -23.11 8.41 -13.95
C GLU A 200 -21.58 8.66 -13.93
N GLY A 201 -20.81 7.68 -14.43
CA GLY A 201 -19.60 7.97 -15.21
C GLY A 201 -18.24 8.12 -14.51
N ILE A 202 -18.08 7.87 -13.20
CA ILE A 202 -16.74 7.93 -12.58
C ILE A 202 -15.96 6.64 -12.89
N VAL A 203 -14.99 6.74 -13.79
CA VAL A 203 -14.11 5.63 -14.16
C VAL A 203 -12.81 5.71 -13.34
N ARG A 204 -12.45 4.61 -12.69
CA ARG A 204 -11.18 4.48 -11.94
C ARG A 204 -10.37 3.33 -12.51
N PRO A 205 -9.70 3.52 -13.66
CA PRO A 205 -9.16 2.41 -14.44
C PRO A 205 -7.88 1.83 -13.82
N TYR A 206 -7.20 2.54 -12.93
CA TYR A 206 -5.93 2.10 -12.34
C TYR A 206 -6.18 1.37 -11.02
N LYS A 207 -5.81 0.10 -10.95
CA LYS A 207 -6.11 -0.80 -9.83
C LYS A 207 -4.84 -1.34 -9.21
N ILE A 208 -4.80 -1.35 -7.87
CA ILE A 208 -3.83 -2.09 -7.06
C ILE A 208 -4.63 -3.15 -6.30
N HIS A 209 -4.33 -4.42 -6.52
CA HIS A 209 -5.09 -5.54 -5.97
C HIS A 209 -4.26 -6.34 -4.97
N PHE A 210 -4.76 -6.46 -3.74
CA PHE A 210 -4.23 -7.35 -2.71
C PHE A 210 -5.19 -8.54 -2.54
N PRO A 211 -4.85 -9.74 -3.06
CA PRO A 211 -5.74 -10.91 -3.06
C PRO A 211 -6.30 -11.26 -1.68
N GLY A 212 -7.61 -11.45 -1.61
CA GLY A 212 -8.32 -11.79 -0.37
C GLY A 212 -8.42 -10.65 0.66
N LEU A 213 -7.83 -9.49 0.40
CA LEU A 213 -7.81 -8.35 1.32
C LEU A 213 -8.66 -7.19 0.78
N ILE A 214 -8.11 -6.47 -0.20
CA ILE A 214 -8.64 -5.18 -0.66
C ILE A 214 -8.09 -4.82 -2.04
N SER A 215 -8.87 -4.11 -2.84
CA SER A 215 -8.36 -3.39 -4.01
C SER A 215 -8.52 -1.89 -3.81
N PHE A 216 -7.50 -1.13 -4.20
CA PHE A 216 -7.53 0.32 -4.34
C PHE A 216 -7.64 0.67 -5.82
N VAL A 217 -8.58 1.55 -6.18
CA VAL A 217 -8.77 2.01 -7.56
C VAL A 217 -8.68 3.53 -7.66
N PHE A 218 -8.04 4.02 -8.72
CA PHE A 218 -7.73 5.42 -8.93
C PHE A 218 -8.19 5.87 -10.31
N GLU A 219 -8.60 7.13 -10.39
CA GLU A 219 -8.93 7.82 -11.65
C GLU A 219 -7.67 8.09 -12.47
N ASP A 220 -6.63 8.59 -11.80
CA ASP A 220 -5.41 9.06 -12.42
C ASP A 220 -4.22 8.11 -12.16
N LEU A 221 -3.38 7.89 -13.18
CA LEU A 221 -2.18 7.06 -13.05
C LEU A 221 -1.17 7.63 -12.04
N PRO A 222 -0.82 8.94 -12.06
CA PRO A 222 0.20 9.47 -11.15
C PRO A 222 -0.13 9.23 -9.67
N GLU A 223 -1.41 9.30 -9.30
CA GLU A 223 -1.89 9.05 -7.94
C GLU A 223 -1.82 7.57 -7.58
N ALA A 224 -2.15 6.68 -8.52
CA ALA A 224 -1.96 5.24 -8.34
C ALA A 224 -0.47 4.88 -8.17
N GLN A 225 0.42 5.50 -8.97
CA GLN A 225 1.87 5.33 -8.87
C GLN A 225 2.39 5.83 -7.52
N ARG A 226 2.03 7.06 -7.14
CA ARG A 226 2.40 7.67 -5.86
C ARG A 226 1.97 6.80 -4.68
N PHE A 227 0.73 6.30 -4.69
CA PHE A 227 0.23 5.40 -3.66
C PHE A 227 1.00 4.07 -3.62
N ALA A 228 1.26 3.47 -4.79
CA ALA A 228 2.03 2.24 -4.90
C ALA A 228 3.48 2.41 -4.40
N ASP A 229 4.11 3.53 -4.72
CA ASP A 229 5.47 3.86 -4.30
C ASP A 229 5.56 4.06 -2.78
N ASP A 230 4.57 4.72 -2.16
CA ASP A 230 4.50 4.84 -0.70
C ASP A 230 4.39 3.49 -0.01
N LEU A 231 3.47 2.64 -0.49
CA LEU A 231 3.34 1.29 0.02
C LEU A 231 4.62 0.47 -0.19
N PHE A 232 5.34 0.71 -1.29
CA PHE A 232 6.59 0.03 -1.57
C PHE A 232 7.72 0.44 -0.61
N VAL A 233 7.86 1.73 -0.30
CA VAL A 233 8.82 2.20 0.71
C VAL A 233 8.52 1.59 2.09
N ILE A 234 7.23 1.55 2.48
CA ILE A 234 6.80 0.89 3.72
C ILE A 234 7.12 -0.61 3.69
N GLN A 235 6.80 -1.29 2.59
CA GLN A 235 7.08 -2.71 2.39
C GLN A 235 8.59 -3.01 2.49
N GLN A 236 9.44 -2.19 1.87
CA GLN A 236 10.89 -2.34 1.93
C GLN A 236 11.42 -2.19 3.35
N ALA A 237 10.92 -1.20 4.11
CA ALA A 237 11.30 -1.03 5.51
C ALA A 237 10.88 -2.23 6.38
N LEU A 238 9.69 -2.78 6.15
CA LEU A 238 9.21 -3.99 6.83
C LEU A 238 10.07 -5.22 6.48
N GLN A 239 10.41 -5.38 5.21
CA GLN A 239 11.30 -6.46 4.75
C GLN A 239 12.69 -6.32 5.37
N LYS A 240 13.28 -5.12 5.34
CA LYS A 240 14.59 -4.86 5.96
C LYS A 240 14.58 -5.20 7.45
N ASN A 241 13.58 -4.76 8.21
CA ASN A 241 13.47 -5.10 9.63
C ASN A 241 13.31 -6.62 9.85
N ARG A 242 12.51 -7.29 9.02
CA ARG A 242 12.37 -8.76 9.06
C ARG A 242 13.71 -9.45 8.82
N ASP A 243 14.46 -9.01 7.83
CA ASP A 243 15.74 -9.59 7.43
C ASP A 243 16.83 -9.31 8.47
N GLU A 244 16.87 -8.11 9.05
CA GLU A 244 17.77 -7.76 10.16
C GLU A 244 17.50 -8.61 11.40
N ARG A 245 16.23 -8.80 11.79
CA ARG A 245 15.87 -9.70 12.91
C ARG A 245 16.25 -11.15 12.62
N LEU A 246 16.05 -11.61 11.39
CA LEU A 246 16.46 -12.95 10.97
C LEU A 246 17.98 -13.11 11.02
N ALA A 247 18.73 -12.13 10.52
CA ALA A 247 20.19 -12.13 10.55
C ALA A 247 20.73 -12.13 11.99
N LEU A 248 20.13 -11.31 12.88
CA LEU A 248 20.48 -11.30 14.30
C LEU A 248 20.25 -12.67 14.95
N PHE A 249 19.10 -13.29 14.66
CA PHE A 249 18.81 -14.63 15.16
C PHE A 249 19.80 -15.67 14.61
N GLN A 250 20.10 -15.65 13.31
CA GLN A 250 21.06 -16.56 12.69
C GLN A 250 22.46 -16.42 13.29
N ALA A 251 22.91 -15.20 13.58
CA ALA A 251 24.17 -14.94 14.25
C ALA A 251 24.19 -15.56 15.66
N LYS A 252 23.12 -15.35 16.45
CA LYS A 252 22.96 -15.98 17.77
C LYS A 252 22.92 -17.50 17.68
N ALA A 253 22.22 -18.07 16.69
CA ALA A 253 22.13 -19.51 16.48
C ALA A 253 23.47 -20.12 16.08
N ALA A 254 24.26 -19.45 15.23
CA ALA A 254 25.61 -19.87 14.89
C ALA A 254 26.53 -19.87 16.12
N GLN A 255 26.48 -18.81 16.93
CA GLN A 255 27.21 -18.73 18.19
C GLN A 255 26.81 -19.87 19.14
N TYR A 256 25.50 -20.06 19.36
CA TYR A 256 24.96 -21.13 20.19
C TYR A 256 25.45 -22.51 19.74
N ARG A 257 25.40 -22.81 18.44
CA ARG A 257 25.89 -24.09 17.88
C ARG A 257 27.38 -24.32 18.15
N GLY A 258 28.20 -23.27 18.04
CA GLY A 258 29.65 -23.34 18.29
C GLY A 258 30.06 -23.52 19.76
N MET A 259 29.15 -23.32 20.71
CA MET A 259 29.46 -23.50 22.13
C MET A 259 29.67 -24.98 22.49
N LYS A 260 30.78 -25.30 23.18
CA LYS A 260 31.05 -26.63 23.75
C LYS A 260 30.08 -27.01 24.86
N VAL A 261 29.71 -26.02 25.69
CA VAL A 261 28.73 -26.15 26.77
C VAL A 261 27.61 -25.18 26.45
N LYS A 262 26.38 -25.69 26.33
CA LYS A 262 25.22 -24.85 26.03
C LYS A 262 24.83 -24.05 27.28
N PRO A 263 24.36 -22.79 27.12
CA PRO A 263 23.91 -21.99 28.24
C PRO A 263 22.73 -22.71 28.92
N PRO A 264 22.70 -22.77 30.26
CA PRO A 264 21.57 -23.36 30.96
C PRO A 264 20.34 -22.46 30.80
N VAL A 265 19.17 -23.08 30.83
CA VAL A 265 17.89 -22.37 30.95
C VAL A 265 17.84 -21.64 32.29
N SER A 266 17.57 -20.34 32.26
CA SER A 266 17.40 -19.54 33.49
C SER A 266 16.16 -19.95 34.28
N GLU A 267 16.12 -19.66 35.59
CA GLU A 267 14.91 -19.94 36.39
C GLU A 267 13.68 -19.14 35.92
N GLU A 268 13.90 -17.94 35.37
CA GLU A 268 12.84 -17.15 34.77
C GLU A 268 12.26 -17.83 33.51
N GLN A 269 13.11 -18.32 32.60
CA GLN A 269 12.65 -19.11 31.46
C GLN A 269 11.97 -20.40 31.91
N ARG A 270 12.54 -21.10 32.90
CA ARG A 270 12.00 -22.35 33.44
C ARG A 270 10.56 -22.15 33.94
N LYS A 271 10.28 -21.04 34.63
CA LYS A 271 8.92 -20.68 35.05
C LYS A 271 7.97 -20.59 33.85
N TYR A 272 8.32 -19.85 32.80
CA TYR A 272 7.47 -19.71 31.63
C TYR A 272 7.30 -21.04 30.85
N ILE A 273 8.36 -21.85 30.74
CA ILE A 273 8.30 -23.18 30.11
C ILE A 273 7.29 -24.08 30.83
N VAL A 274 7.37 -24.16 32.17
CA VAL A 274 6.44 -24.99 32.96
C VAL A 274 5.00 -24.52 32.80
N GLN A 275 4.76 -23.21 32.84
CA GLN A 275 3.43 -22.64 32.65
C GLN A 275 2.90 -22.88 31.22
N ALA A 276 3.74 -22.71 30.19
CA ALA A 276 3.37 -22.91 28.79
C ALA A 276 2.97 -24.37 28.53
N ASN A 277 3.72 -25.32 29.10
CA ASN A 277 3.39 -26.75 29.04
C ASN A 277 2.05 -27.06 29.72
N ALA A 278 1.80 -26.49 30.90
CA ALA A 278 0.52 -26.67 31.60
C ALA A 278 -0.65 -26.11 30.78
N ALA A 279 -0.51 -24.91 30.20
CA ALA A 279 -1.51 -24.31 29.33
C ALA A 279 -1.79 -25.19 28.08
N ASN A 280 -0.75 -25.72 27.45
CA ASN A 280 -0.89 -26.61 26.29
C ASN A 280 -1.65 -27.90 26.65
N VAL A 281 -1.36 -28.51 27.80
CA VAL A 281 -2.10 -29.70 28.31
C VAL A 281 -3.58 -29.37 28.52
N GLN A 282 -3.89 -28.17 28.99
CA GLN A 282 -5.26 -27.66 29.13
C GLN A 282 -5.90 -27.25 27.80
N LYS A 283 -5.18 -27.41 26.67
CA LYS A 283 -5.58 -26.96 25.33
C LYS A 283 -5.80 -25.45 25.22
N ASP A 284 -5.27 -24.67 26.16
CA ASP A 284 -5.16 -23.23 26.04
C ASP A 284 -3.97 -22.90 25.14
N TYR A 285 -4.18 -23.06 23.83
CA TYR A 285 -3.13 -22.86 22.83
C TYR A 285 -2.69 -21.40 22.74
N ALA A 286 -3.61 -20.45 22.97
CA ALA A 286 -3.28 -19.02 22.95
C ALA A 286 -2.39 -18.67 24.15
N GLY A 287 -2.79 -19.05 25.37
CA GLY A 287 -1.97 -18.84 26.56
C GLY A 287 -0.63 -19.57 26.50
N ALA A 288 -0.58 -20.78 25.94
CA ALA A 288 0.67 -21.49 25.72
C ALA A 288 1.62 -20.76 24.75
N ILE A 289 1.10 -20.22 23.64
CA ILE A 289 1.89 -19.42 22.69
C ILE A 289 2.44 -18.17 23.38
N ASP A 290 1.61 -17.45 24.14
CA ASP A 290 2.04 -16.23 24.83
C ASP A 290 3.14 -16.52 25.85
N LEU A 291 3.02 -17.62 26.61
CA LEU A 291 4.03 -18.03 27.57
C LEU A 291 5.32 -18.50 26.89
N TYR A 292 5.25 -19.22 25.77
CA TYR A 292 6.43 -19.59 25.00
C TYR A 292 7.13 -18.39 24.35
N ASN A 293 6.38 -17.36 23.93
CA ASN A 293 6.98 -16.10 23.46
C ASN A 293 7.81 -15.43 24.57
N LYS A 294 7.33 -15.44 25.82
CA LYS A 294 8.13 -14.96 26.96
C LYS A 294 9.41 -15.76 27.17
N VAL A 295 9.44 -17.05 26.85
CA VAL A 295 10.67 -17.87 26.95
C VAL A 295 11.74 -17.36 25.99
N ILE A 296 11.37 -17.09 24.74
CA ILE A 296 12.31 -16.62 23.71
C ILE A 296 12.66 -15.13 23.86
N ASP A 297 11.82 -14.35 24.55
CA ASP A 297 12.11 -12.96 24.92
C ASP A 297 13.20 -12.86 26.01
N VAL A 298 13.20 -13.78 26.98
CA VAL A 298 14.24 -13.81 28.04
C VAL A 298 15.59 -14.20 27.45
N ASP A 299 15.65 -15.32 26.70
CA ASP A 299 16.82 -15.68 25.92
C ASP A 299 16.39 -16.52 24.69
N PRO A 300 16.78 -16.11 23.47
CA PRO A 300 16.26 -16.70 22.24
C PRO A 300 16.98 -17.97 21.79
N VAL A 301 17.96 -18.52 22.53
CA VAL A 301 18.75 -19.68 22.05
C VAL A 301 18.95 -20.78 23.10
N SER A 302 18.90 -20.44 24.38
CA SER A 302 19.12 -21.36 25.52
C SER A 302 18.06 -22.46 25.66
N TYR A 303 16.88 -22.30 25.04
CA TYR A 303 15.84 -23.33 25.00
C TYR A 303 15.27 -23.51 23.58
N PRO A 304 15.98 -24.21 22.67
CA PRO A 304 15.54 -24.41 21.29
C PRO A 304 14.14 -25.01 21.15
N GLU A 305 13.73 -25.88 22.07
CA GLU A 305 12.44 -26.55 22.09
C GLU A 305 11.25 -25.57 22.17
N ALA A 306 11.44 -24.33 22.65
CA ALA A 306 10.41 -23.30 22.54
C ALA A 306 9.98 -23.06 21.10
N TYR A 307 10.92 -23.02 20.15
CA TYR A 307 10.61 -22.81 18.72
C TYR A 307 9.86 -24.01 18.13
N PHE A 308 10.24 -25.23 18.51
CA PHE A 308 9.50 -26.43 18.10
C PHE A 308 8.06 -26.41 18.61
N ASN A 309 7.87 -26.09 19.90
CA ASN A 309 6.54 -26.04 20.52
C ASN A 309 5.68 -24.89 19.94
N LEU A 310 6.26 -23.71 19.75
CA LEU A 310 5.59 -22.58 19.07
C LEU A 310 5.16 -22.95 17.65
N ALA A 311 6.00 -23.70 16.91
CA ALA A 311 5.65 -24.16 15.58
C ALA A 311 4.43 -25.09 15.59
N LEU A 312 4.42 -26.10 16.46
CA LEU A 312 3.30 -27.04 16.58
C LEU A 312 2.00 -26.34 17.04
N LEU A 313 2.08 -25.46 18.03
CA LEU A 313 0.93 -24.68 18.52
C LEU A 313 0.38 -23.73 17.44
N SER A 314 1.27 -23.10 16.66
CA SER A 314 0.88 -22.26 15.53
C SER A 314 0.17 -23.07 14.44
N ALA A 315 0.65 -24.29 14.15
CA ALA A 315 -0.01 -25.17 13.20
C ALA A 315 -1.38 -25.67 13.71
N GLN A 316 -1.50 -25.97 15.01
CA GLN A 316 -2.76 -26.35 15.66
C GLN A 316 -3.83 -25.25 15.53
N THR A 317 -3.41 -23.99 15.49
CA THR A 317 -4.26 -22.81 15.26
C THR A 317 -4.34 -22.40 13.78
N GLN A 318 -3.92 -23.28 12.86
CA GLN A 318 -3.88 -23.09 11.41
C GLN A 318 -3.07 -21.89 10.90
N ARG A 319 -2.14 -21.37 11.72
CA ARG A 319 -1.19 -20.31 11.38
C ARG A 319 0.07 -20.91 10.74
N PHE A 320 -0.09 -21.54 9.58
CA PHE A 320 0.98 -22.31 8.94
C PHE A 320 2.22 -21.48 8.56
N LYS A 321 2.07 -20.22 8.12
CA LYS A 321 3.22 -19.34 7.84
C LYS A 321 4.09 -19.15 9.10
N THR A 322 3.46 -18.87 10.23
CA THR A 322 4.13 -18.72 11.54
C THR A 322 4.75 -20.03 12.01
N ALA A 323 4.04 -21.14 11.84
CA ALA A 323 4.54 -22.47 12.19
C ALA A 323 5.84 -22.81 11.44
N ILE A 324 5.87 -22.57 10.13
CA ILE A 324 7.06 -22.77 9.30
C ILE A 324 8.22 -21.89 9.77
N ALA A 325 7.96 -20.62 10.09
CA ALA A 325 9.00 -19.70 10.56
C ALA A 325 9.67 -20.21 11.86
N TYR A 326 8.88 -20.58 12.86
CA TYR A 326 9.41 -21.10 14.12
C TYR A 326 10.11 -22.46 13.94
N MET A 327 9.59 -23.36 13.11
CA MET A 327 10.26 -24.65 12.87
C MET A 327 11.61 -24.47 12.16
N LYS A 328 11.72 -23.51 11.24
CA LYS A 328 13.00 -23.14 10.64
C LYS A 328 13.98 -22.58 11.68
N GLN A 329 13.52 -21.79 12.65
CA GLN A 329 14.36 -21.31 13.75
C GLN A 329 14.83 -22.45 14.66
N TYR A 330 13.98 -23.43 14.97
CA TYR A 330 14.35 -24.64 15.69
C TYR A 330 15.50 -25.39 14.99
N LEU A 331 15.34 -25.67 13.69
CA LEU A 331 16.35 -26.37 12.89
C LEU A 331 17.65 -25.55 12.71
N GLN A 332 17.59 -24.22 12.80
CA GLN A 332 18.80 -23.38 12.81
C GLN A 332 19.60 -23.53 14.12
N LEU A 333 18.93 -23.75 15.25
CA LEU A 333 19.58 -23.94 16.55
C LEU A 333 20.11 -25.36 16.73
N VAL A 334 19.34 -26.37 16.32
CA VAL A 334 19.65 -27.79 16.53
C VAL A 334 19.44 -28.61 15.25
N PRO A 335 20.28 -28.41 14.21
CA PRO A 335 20.11 -29.09 12.91
C PRO A 335 20.25 -30.61 12.98
N ASP A 336 20.97 -31.13 13.99
CA ASP A 336 21.23 -32.56 14.20
C ASP A 336 20.37 -33.17 15.32
N ALA A 337 19.28 -32.49 15.72
CA ALA A 337 18.34 -33.04 16.67
C ALA A 337 17.73 -34.35 16.15
N LYS A 338 17.39 -35.28 17.05
CA LYS A 338 16.82 -36.59 16.68
C LYS A 338 15.53 -36.46 15.85
N ASP A 339 14.77 -35.41 16.08
CA ASP A 339 13.52 -35.09 15.40
C ASP A 339 13.69 -34.09 14.24
N ALA A 340 14.92 -33.71 13.87
CA ALA A 340 15.17 -32.72 12.81
C ALA A 340 14.55 -33.11 11.47
N ARG A 341 14.58 -34.41 11.13
CA ARG A 341 13.93 -34.90 9.91
C ARG A 341 12.41 -34.74 9.96
N SER A 342 11.79 -35.10 11.09
CA SER A 342 10.35 -34.93 11.28
C SER A 342 9.93 -33.46 11.30
N ALA A 343 10.76 -32.58 11.89
CA ALA A 343 10.57 -31.13 11.84
C ALA A 343 10.61 -30.60 10.40
N GLN A 344 11.55 -31.06 9.57
CA GLN A 344 11.60 -30.71 8.15
C GLN A 344 10.38 -31.22 7.37
N ASP A 345 9.94 -32.45 7.63
CA ASP A 345 8.74 -33.01 6.99
C ASP A 345 7.48 -32.22 7.36
N LYS A 346 7.38 -31.70 8.60
CA LYS A 346 6.31 -30.77 9.01
C LYS A 346 6.31 -29.46 8.23
N ILE A 347 7.48 -28.92 7.91
CA ILE A 347 7.57 -27.72 7.06
C ILE A 347 6.95 -28.00 5.68
N TYR A 348 7.28 -29.13 5.05
CA TYR A 348 6.72 -29.49 3.74
C TYR A 348 5.20 -29.72 3.80
N GLU A 349 4.71 -30.37 4.87
CA GLU A 349 3.27 -30.53 5.11
C GLU A 349 2.55 -29.18 5.17
N TRP A 350 3.07 -28.24 5.95
CA TRP A 350 2.46 -26.92 6.12
C TRP A 350 2.58 -26.04 4.88
N GLU A 351 3.67 -26.15 4.11
CA GLU A 351 3.82 -25.49 2.80
C GLU A 351 2.74 -25.95 1.82
N PHE A 352 2.47 -27.26 1.76
CA PHE A 352 1.38 -27.81 0.96
C PHE A 352 0.00 -27.31 1.41
N LEU A 353 -0.26 -27.27 2.72
CA LEU A 353 -1.55 -26.77 3.25
C LEU A 353 -1.76 -25.28 2.96
N LEU A 354 -0.71 -24.46 2.96
CA LEU A 354 -0.79 -23.05 2.56
C LEU A 354 -1.20 -22.89 1.10
N GLN A 355 -0.61 -23.69 0.20
CA GLN A 355 -0.96 -23.66 -1.23
C GLN A 355 -2.42 -24.06 -1.47
N LYS A 356 -2.95 -25.00 -0.71
CA LYS A 356 -4.35 -25.43 -0.81
C LYS A 356 -5.33 -24.37 -0.30
N LYS A 357 -4.97 -23.57 0.71
CA LYS A 357 -5.82 -22.48 1.25
C LYS A 357 -5.86 -21.23 0.36
N GLY A 358 -4.83 -21.02 -0.47
CA GLY A 358 -4.76 -19.89 -1.40
C GLY A 358 -5.40 -20.14 -2.77
N ARG A 359 -5.93 -21.35 -3.00
CA ARG A 359 -6.80 -21.70 -4.12
C ARG A 359 -8.25 -21.71 -3.64
#